data_AF-A0A1H6KVE1-F1
#
_entry.id   AF-A0A1H6KVE1-F1
#
_cell.length_a   1.000
_cell.length_b   1.000
_cell.length_c   1.000
_cell.angle_alpha   90.00
_cell.angle_beta   90.00
_cell.angle_gamma   90.00
#
_symmetry.space_group_name_H-M   'P 1'
#
loop_
_entity.id
_entity.type
_entity.pdbx_description
1 polymer ?
#
loop_
_entity_poly.entity_id
_entity_poly.type
_entity_poly.pdbx_seq_one_letter_code
_entity_poly.pdbx_strand_id
1 'polypeptide(L)' 'MKDAVSEMQHYDEFDYLVVNDDFDIALNELSTIIHSQRLNIEQQSIKHQDLLKALIG' A
#
# COMPACT_ATOMS: atom_id res chain seq x y z
N MET A 1 8.55 4.31 25.72
CA MET A 1 8.89 5.65 25.16
C MET A 1 10.28 5.70 24.55
N LYS A 2 11.31 5.06 25.11
CA LYS A 2 12.65 4.99 24.46
C LYS A 2 12.65 4.17 23.16
N ASP A 3 11.87 3.09 23.12
CA ASP A 3 11.87 2.17 21.97
C ASP A 3 11.26 2.79 20.70
N ALA A 4 10.16 3.54 20.84
CA ALA A 4 9.50 4.22 19.72
C ALA A 4 10.39 5.27 19.02
N VAL A 5 11.28 5.93 19.76
CA VAL A 5 12.24 6.88 19.17
C VAL A 5 13.36 6.13 18.43
N SER A 6 13.78 4.98 18.95
CA SER A 6 14.76 4.13 18.28
C SER A 6 14.20 3.56 16.97
N GLU A 7 12.95 3.10 16.96
CA GLU A 7 12.28 2.61 15.74
C GLU A 7 12.09 3.71 14.69
N MET A 8 11.80 4.94 15.10
CA MET A 8 11.69 6.09 14.19
C MET A 8 13.01 6.45 13.49
N GLN A 9 14.17 6.02 13.99
CA GLN A 9 15.46 6.27 13.35
C GLN A 9 15.70 5.36 12.14
N HIS A 10 14.97 4.25 12.02
CA HIS A 10 15.07 3.26 10.96
C HIS A 10 13.93 3.39 9.93
N TYR A 11 13.39 4.59 9.74
CA TYR A 11 12.28 4.81 8.80
C TYR A 11 12.67 4.50 7.34
N ASP A 12 13.96 4.56 7.04
CA ASP A 12 14.56 4.29 5.74
C ASP A 12 14.63 2.80 5.38
N GLU A 13 14.32 1.91 6.33
CA GLU A 13 14.24 0.45 6.11
C GLU A 13 12.88 -0.02 5.57
N PHE A 14 11.87 0.86 5.51
CA PHE A 14 10.51 0.55 5.06
C PHE A 14 10.26 1.00 3.62
N ASP A 15 9.35 0.31 2.93
CA ASP A 15 8.98 0.63 1.54
C ASP A 15 8.19 1.95 1.40
N TYR A 16 7.50 2.36 2.46
CA TYR A 16 6.65 3.56 2.48
C TYR A 16 6.74 4.27 3.84
N LEU A 17 6.72 5.61 3.79
CA LEU A 17 6.63 6.49 4.97
C LEU A 17 5.40 7.40 4.82
N VAL A 18 4.53 7.40 5.82
CA VAL A 18 3.35 8.31 5.90
C VAL A 18 3.58 9.27 7.05
N VAL A 19 3.51 10.58 6.77
CA VAL A 19 3.68 11.63 7.77
C VAL A 19 2.30 12.12 8.21
N ASN A 20 1.96 11.83 9.46
CA ASN A 20 0.66 12.23 10.03
C ASN A 20 0.70 13.66 10.60
N ASP A 21 0.73 14.64 9.71
CA ASP A 21 0.56 16.08 10.06
C ASP A 21 -0.91 16.51 9.97
N ASP A 22 -1.63 15.99 8.97
CA ASP A 22 -3.09 16.08 8.83
C ASP A 22 -3.67 14.67 8.76
N PHE A 23 -4.64 14.38 9.63
CA PHE A 23 -5.19 13.03 9.77
C PHE A 23 -5.94 12.56 8.53
N ASP A 24 -6.72 13.43 7.89
CA ASP A 24 -7.51 13.05 6.73
C ASP A 24 -6.59 12.76 5.53
N ILE A 25 -5.51 13.52 5.39
CA ILE A 25 -4.45 13.27 4.41
C ILE A 25 -3.76 11.94 4.70
N ALA A 26 -3.25 11.74 5.92
CA ALA A 26 -2.52 10.53 6.29
C ALA A 26 -3.37 9.25 6.16
N LEU A 27 -4.65 9.32 6.50
CA LEU A 27 -5.60 8.22 6.32
C LEU A 27 -5.76 7.86 4.84
N ASN A 28 -5.87 8.87 3.98
CA ASN A 28 -5.99 8.66 2.54
C ASN A 28 -4.70 8.09 1.94
N GLU A 29 -3.54 8.59 2.34
CA GLU A 29 -2.23 8.06 1.92
C GLU A 29 -2.07 6.59 2.32
N LEU A 30 -2.37 6.25 3.58
CA LEU A 30 -2.31 4.87 4.06
C LEU A 30 -3.28 3.96 3.29
N SER A 31 -4.53 4.41 3.08
CA SER A 31 -5.51 3.66 2.30
C SER A 31 -5.04 3.42 0.87
N THR A 32 -4.43 4.44 0.26
CA THR A 32 -3.89 4.37 -1.11
C THR A 32 -2.78 3.34 -1.23
N ILE A 33 -1.87 3.26 -0.26
CA ILE A 33 -0.80 2.22 -0.23
C ILE A 33 -1.40 0.81 -0.23
N ILE A 34 -2.42 0.57 0.59
CA ILE A 34 -3.08 -0.75 0.63
C ILE A 34 -3.83 -1.04 -0.67
N HIS A 35 -4.49 -0.04 -1.24
CA HIS A 35 -5.20 -0.19 -2.49
C HIS A 35 -4.26 -0.46 -3.67
N SER A 36 -3.11 0.22 -3.75
CA SER A 36 -2.13 0.01 -4.81
C SER A 36 -1.58 -1.41 -4.77
N GLN A 37 -1.26 -1.94 -3.58
CA GLN A 37 -0.81 -3.32 -3.43
C GLN A 37 -1.84 -4.35 -3.92
N ARG A 38 -3.15 -4.08 -3.71
CA ARG A 38 -4.24 -4.94 -4.21
C ARG A 38 -4.43 -4.85 -5.72
N LEU A 39 -3.99 -3.75 -6.34
CA LEU A 39 -4.10 -3.52 -7.78
C LEU A 39 -2.90 -4.07 -8.57
N ASN A 40 -1.95 -4.73 -7.92
CA ASN A 40 -0.85 -5.42 -8.59
C ASN A 40 -1.35 -6.41 -9.64
N ILE A 41 -0.67 -6.44 -10.80
CA ILE A 41 -1.04 -7.26 -11.96
C ILE A 41 -1.17 -8.74 -11.59
N GLU A 42 -0.26 -9.26 -10.76
CA GLU A 42 -0.31 -10.65 -10.28
C GLU A 42 -1.65 -10.94 -9.57
N GLN A 43 -2.05 -10.11 -8.61
CA GLN A 43 -3.31 -10.29 -7.88
C GLN A 43 -4.53 -10.07 -8.77
N GLN A 44 -4.52 -9.01 -9.60
CA GLN A 44 -5.64 -8.66 -10.46
C GLN A 44 -5.86 -9.69 -11.57
N SER A 45 -4.80 -10.23 -12.14
CA SER A 45 -4.88 -11.25 -13.20
C SER A 45 -5.47 -12.56 -12.70
N ILE A 46 -5.14 -12.97 -11.47
CA ILE A 46 -5.76 -14.13 -10.81
C ILE A 46 -7.23 -13.84 -10.50
N LYS A 47 -7.52 -12.69 -9.87
CA LYS A 47 -8.88 -12.31 -9.46
C LYS A 47 -9.84 -12.18 -10.65
N HIS A 48 -9.36 -11.67 -11.78
CA HIS A 48 -10.16 -11.40 -12.97
C HIS A 48 -9.86 -12.35 -14.13
N GLN A 49 -9.32 -13.55 -13.85
CA GLN A 49 -8.86 -14.48 -14.87
C GLN A 49 -9.90 -14.78 -15.96
N ASP A 50 -11.14 -15.07 -15.57
CA ASP A 50 -12.19 -15.43 -16.53
C ASP A 50 -12.66 -14.23 -17.36
N LEU A 51 -12.74 -13.06 -16.73
CA LEU A 51 -13.04 -11.81 -17.44
C LEU A 51 -11.96 -11.49 -18.45
N LEU A 52 -10.69 -11.61 -18.06
CA LEU A 52 -9.56 -11.38 -18.95
C LEU A 52 -9.58 -12.36 -20.13
N LYS A 53 -9.80 -13.66 -19.89
CA LYS A 53 -9.96 -14.66 -20.96
C LYS A 53 -11.08 -14.30 -21.93
N ALA A 54 -12.21 -13.80 -21.44
CA ALA A 54 -13.34 -13.43 -22.28
C ALA A 54 -13.08 -12.17 -23.14
N LEU A 55 -12.21 -11.26 -22.70
CA LEU A 55 -11.91 -10.01 -23.41
C LEU A 55 -10.78 -10.14 -24.44
N ILE A 56 -9.83 -11.06 -24.22
CA ILE A 56 -8.62 -11.22 -25.06
C ILE A 56 -8.55 -12.57 -25.78
N GLY A 57 -9.49 -13.48 -25.53
CA GLY A 57 -9.55 -14.84 -26.09
C GLY A 57 -10.45 -14.98 -27.31
#